data_AF-A0A3M9XSQ5-F1
#
_entry.id   AF-A0A3M9XSQ5-F1
#
_cell.length_a   1.000
_cell.length_b   1.000
_cell.length_c   1.000
_cell.angle_alpha   90.00
_cell.angle_beta   90.00
_cell.angle_gamma   90.00
#
_symmetry.space_group_name_H-M   'P 1'
#
loop_
_entity.id
_entity.type
_entity.pdbx_description
1 polymer ?
#
loop_
_entity_poly.entity_id
_entity_poly.type
_entity_poly.pdbx_seq_one_letter_code
_entity_poly.pdbx_strand_id
1 'polypeptide(L)'
;MGKKCSFNYAERAAAARAAHQEIGHTFARLKNRNDEKDPATIAWKAAIARFHDALRLAYPGDFGEDLERLKAGDARGLEGVIRFLEADPMFFGSGYAKADLIRFINRMALTEHQAERLRAVALAIVDRRASQEFRRYCRLAAKVNHPGVREELRVRAAGGDPAVARRARWMLAHVESPPCARRAGR
;
A
#
# COMPACT_ATOMS: atom_id res chain seq x y z
N MET A 1 8.37 8.24 -30.56
CA MET A 1 7.78 8.26 -29.21
C MET A 1 8.18 7.00 -28.46
N GLY A 2 9.17 7.08 -27.57
CA GLY A 2 9.59 5.95 -26.75
C GLY A 2 8.50 5.59 -25.75
N LYS A 3 8.07 4.32 -25.72
CA LYS A 3 7.22 3.78 -24.65
C LYS A 3 7.91 4.13 -23.32
N LYS A 4 7.34 5.02 -22.51
CA LYS A 4 7.74 5.13 -21.10
C LYS A 4 7.52 3.74 -20.51
N CYS A 5 8.58 2.99 -20.25
CA CYS A 5 8.50 1.71 -19.56
C CYS A 5 7.77 1.96 -18.24
N SER A 6 6.50 1.53 -18.14
CA SER A 6 5.78 1.60 -16.88
C SER A 6 6.53 0.72 -15.88
N PHE A 7 6.80 1.24 -14.69
CA PHE A 7 7.45 0.46 -13.64
C PHE A 7 6.64 -0.82 -13.36
N ASN A 8 7.25 -2.00 -13.51
CA ASN A 8 6.56 -3.27 -13.35
C ASN A 8 6.43 -3.65 -11.88
N TYR A 9 5.46 -3.06 -11.19
CA TYR A 9 5.18 -3.32 -9.78
C TYR A 9 4.91 -4.81 -9.48
N ALA A 10 4.21 -5.51 -10.38
CA ALA A 10 3.80 -6.90 -10.16
C ALA A 10 5.00 -7.84 -10.13
N GLU A 11 5.88 -7.75 -11.12
CA GLU A 11 7.09 -8.57 -11.22
C GLU A 11 8.04 -8.28 -10.08
N ARG A 12 8.28 -7.00 -9.77
CA ARG A 12 9.19 -6.61 -8.69
C ARG A 12 8.67 -7.03 -7.32
N ALA A 13 7.35 -6.92 -7.07
CA ALA A 13 6.72 -7.44 -5.87
C ALA A 13 6.79 -8.97 -5.77
N ALA A 14 6.67 -9.69 -6.90
CA ALA A 14 6.85 -11.14 -6.94
C ALA A 14 8.30 -11.53 -6.59
N ALA A 15 9.30 -10.84 -7.15
CA ALA A 15 10.70 -11.07 -6.84
C ALA A 15 11.01 -10.83 -5.34
N ALA A 16 10.52 -9.73 -4.76
CA ALA A 16 10.68 -9.44 -3.34
C ALA A 16 10.01 -10.50 -2.44
N ARG A 17 8.83 -11.01 -2.83
CA ARG A 17 8.17 -12.11 -2.12
C ARG A 17 8.95 -13.42 -2.19
N ALA A 18 9.44 -13.79 -3.38
CA ALA A 18 10.22 -15.01 -3.57
C ALA A 18 11.52 -14.98 -2.75
N ALA A 19 12.24 -13.85 -2.76
CA ALA A 19 13.44 -13.68 -1.95
C ALA A 19 13.14 -13.75 -0.44
N HIS A 20 12.00 -13.19 0.01
CA HIS A 20 11.58 -13.31 1.41
C HIS A 20 11.26 -14.76 1.81
N GLN A 21 10.63 -15.54 0.94
CA GLN A 21 10.38 -16.97 1.17
C GLN A 21 11.68 -17.77 1.26
N GLU A 22 12.69 -17.41 0.45
CA GLU A 22 14.00 -18.05 0.48
C GLU A 22 14.74 -17.86 1.82
N ILE A 23 14.57 -16.70 2.48
CA ILE A 23 15.06 -16.53 3.86
C ILE A 23 14.44 -17.58 4.78
N GLY A 24 13.12 -17.79 4.70
CA GLY A 24 12.44 -18.81 5.52
C GLY A 24 12.96 -20.22 5.25
N HIS A 25 13.16 -20.58 3.98
CA HIS A 25 13.69 -21.89 3.60
C HIS A 25 15.14 -22.13 4.06
N THR A 26 16.00 -21.12 3.95
CA THR A 26 17.40 -21.21 4.40
C THR A 26 17.50 -21.19 5.92
N PHE A 27 16.68 -20.37 6.59
CA PHE A 27 16.59 -20.31 8.04
C PHE A 27 16.15 -21.65 8.66
N ALA A 28 15.21 -22.36 8.03
CA ALA A 28 14.74 -23.67 8.52
C ALA A 28 15.86 -24.74 8.54
N ARG A 29 16.95 -24.55 7.79
CA ARG A 29 18.10 -25.47 7.74
C ARG A 29 19.22 -25.08 8.71
N LEU A 30 19.11 -23.92 9.34
CA LEU A 30 20.14 -23.34 10.18
C LEU A 30 20.15 -23.98 11.57
N LYS A 31 21.33 -24.45 12.01
CA LYS A 31 21.51 -24.99 13.37
C LYS A 31 22.08 -23.95 14.34
N ASN A 32 23.03 -23.13 13.87
CA ASN A 32 23.65 -22.07 14.65
C ASN A 32 23.95 -20.84 13.79
N ARG A 33 23.29 -19.71 14.07
CA ARG A 33 23.44 -18.47 13.29
C ARG A 33 24.80 -17.78 13.44
N ASN A 34 25.54 -18.14 14.49
CA ASN A 34 26.82 -17.54 14.80
C ASN A 34 27.99 -18.32 14.19
N ASP A 35 27.75 -19.50 13.61
CA ASP A 35 28.79 -20.24 12.90
C ASP A 35 28.91 -19.71 11.47
N GLU A 36 29.88 -18.83 11.24
CA GLU A 36 30.06 -18.17 9.95
C GLU A 36 30.63 -19.09 8.87
N LYS A 37 31.17 -20.25 9.25
CA LYS A 37 31.77 -21.22 8.32
C LYS A 37 30.76 -22.30 7.91
N ASP A 38 29.65 -22.43 8.64
CA ASP A 38 28.57 -23.34 8.27
C ASP A 38 27.95 -22.93 6.91
N PRO A 39 27.92 -23.84 5.91
CA PRO A 39 27.28 -23.58 4.62
C PRO A 39 25.82 -23.12 4.74
N ALA A 40 25.07 -23.59 5.77
CA ALA A 40 23.69 -23.14 5.98
C ALA A 40 23.62 -21.67 6.43
N THR A 41 24.52 -21.22 7.30
CA THR A 41 24.65 -19.81 7.70
C THR A 41 25.04 -18.92 6.53
N ILE A 42 25.99 -19.37 5.70
CA ILE A 42 26.40 -18.63 4.49
C ILE A 42 25.21 -18.48 3.53
N ALA A 43 24.48 -19.57 3.26
CA ALA A 43 23.30 -19.56 2.39
C ALA A 43 22.20 -18.63 2.92
N TRP A 44 21.94 -18.64 4.23
CA TRP A 44 20.97 -17.77 4.88
C TRP A 44 21.36 -16.29 4.79
N LYS A 45 22.64 -15.94 5.07
CA LYS A 45 23.15 -14.57 4.89
C LYS A 45 23.02 -14.10 3.43
N ALA A 46 23.32 -14.96 2.47
CA ALA A 46 23.15 -14.67 1.04
C ALA A 46 21.68 -14.49 0.63
N ALA A 47 20.75 -15.25 1.22
CA ALA A 47 19.31 -15.05 1.02
C ALA A 47 18.83 -13.71 1.58
N ILE A 48 19.34 -13.29 2.74
CA ILE A 48 19.04 -11.96 3.32
C ILE A 48 19.54 -10.85 2.39
N ALA A 49 20.77 -10.93 1.87
CA ALA A 49 21.30 -9.93 0.96
C ALA A 49 20.45 -9.81 -0.30
N ARG A 50 20.09 -10.94 -0.93
CA ARG A 50 19.20 -10.97 -2.10
C ARG A 50 17.83 -10.39 -1.81
N PHE A 51 17.27 -10.64 -0.63
CA PHE A 51 16.02 -10.04 -0.21
C PHE A 51 16.11 -8.53 -0.07
N HIS A 52 17.17 -7.99 0.53
CA HIS A 52 17.36 -6.54 0.63
C HIS A 52 17.50 -5.88 -0.75
N ASP A 53 18.22 -6.51 -1.68
CA ASP A 53 18.31 -6.03 -3.06
C ASP A 53 16.96 -6.07 -3.78
N ALA A 54 16.23 -7.18 -3.67
CA ALA A 54 14.91 -7.32 -4.24
C ALA A 54 13.92 -6.31 -3.65
N LEU A 55 14.01 -6.04 -2.34
CA LEU A 55 13.17 -5.06 -1.64
C LEU A 55 13.47 -3.64 -2.12
N ARG A 56 14.75 -3.28 -2.30
CA ARG A 56 15.15 -1.99 -2.87
C ARG A 56 14.61 -1.81 -4.29
N LEU A 57 14.69 -2.86 -5.11
CA LEU A 57 14.19 -2.86 -6.49
C LEU A 57 12.65 -2.97 -6.60
N ALA A 58 11.96 -3.28 -5.49
CA ALA A 58 10.49 -3.30 -5.43
C ALA A 58 9.87 -1.90 -5.52
N TYR A 59 10.67 -0.87 -5.22
CA TYR A 59 10.27 0.52 -5.33
C TYR A 59 10.86 1.16 -6.58
N PRO A 60 10.15 2.13 -7.20
CA PRO A 60 10.73 3.00 -8.22
C PRO A 60 11.99 3.71 -7.70
N GLY A 61 12.95 4.00 -8.59
CA GLY A 61 14.20 4.65 -8.19
C GLY A 61 14.02 6.04 -7.58
N ASP A 62 13.00 6.77 -8.02
CA ASP A 62 12.57 8.09 -7.54
C ASP A 62 11.68 8.03 -6.28
N PHE A 63 11.27 6.84 -5.83
CA PHE A 63 10.28 6.69 -4.78
C PHE A 63 10.73 7.25 -3.41
N GLY A 64 12.03 7.14 -3.12
CA GLY A 64 12.60 7.72 -1.91
C GLY A 64 12.51 9.25 -1.90
N GLU A 65 12.81 9.89 -3.03
CA GLU A 65 12.70 11.35 -3.18
C GLU A 65 11.25 11.81 -3.09
N ASP A 66 10.33 11.10 -3.74
CA ASP A 66 8.89 11.37 -3.66
C ASP A 66 8.38 11.29 -2.21
N LEU A 67 8.86 10.32 -1.44
CA LEU A 67 8.51 10.18 -0.02
C LEU A 67 9.03 11.35 0.82
N GLU A 68 10.26 11.80 0.61
CA GLU A 68 10.80 12.95 1.34
C GLU A 68 10.06 14.25 0.97
N ARG A 69 9.71 14.44 -0.31
CA ARG A 69 8.86 15.56 -0.75
C ARG A 69 7.50 15.54 -0.07
N LEU A 70 6.86 14.38 0.01
CA LEU A 70 5.58 14.21 0.70
C LEU A 70 5.66 14.51 2.19
N LYS A 71 6.75 14.11 2.87
CA LYS A 71 7.00 14.46 4.27
C LYS A 71 7.14 15.97 4.46
N ALA A 72 7.75 16.66 3.49
CA ALA A 72 7.88 18.12 3.46
C ALA A 72 6.59 18.85 3.01
N GLY A 73 5.54 18.12 2.62
CA GLY A 73 4.28 18.71 2.13
C GLY A 73 4.31 19.16 0.67
N ASP A 74 5.31 18.75 -0.09
CA ASP A 74 5.48 19.10 -1.50
C ASP A 74 4.65 18.17 -2.42
N ALA A 75 3.68 18.77 -3.12
CA ALA A 75 2.76 18.09 -4.03
C ALA A 75 3.45 17.39 -5.21
N ARG A 76 4.71 17.74 -5.54
CA ARG A 76 5.47 17.10 -6.63
C ARG A 76 5.72 15.61 -6.39
N GLY A 77 5.71 15.15 -5.13
CA GLY A 77 5.85 13.72 -4.78
C GLY A 77 4.55 12.90 -4.91
N LEU A 78 3.40 13.52 -5.20
CA LEU A 78 2.11 12.82 -5.24
C LEU A 78 2.01 11.81 -6.38
N GLU A 79 2.55 12.11 -7.56
CA GLU A 79 2.32 11.31 -8.76
C GLU A 79 2.91 9.89 -8.65
N GLY A 80 4.18 9.77 -8.23
CA GLY A 80 4.80 8.45 -8.03
C GLY A 80 4.10 7.62 -6.96
N VAL A 81 3.61 8.26 -5.92
CA VAL A 81 2.91 7.60 -4.82
C VAL A 81 1.48 7.19 -5.17
N ILE A 82 0.75 7.99 -5.95
CA ILE A 82 -0.56 7.57 -6.45
C ILE A 82 -0.40 6.34 -7.34
N ARG A 83 0.59 6.31 -8.24
CA ARG A 83 0.89 5.13 -9.08
C ARG A 83 1.22 3.89 -8.25
N PHE A 84 1.95 4.05 -7.15
CA PHE A 84 2.23 2.96 -6.22
C PHE A 84 0.95 2.42 -5.54
N LEU A 85 0.05 3.31 -5.13
CA LEU A 85 -1.22 2.91 -4.53
C LEU A 85 -2.18 2.25 -5.54
N GLU A 86 -2.19 2.72 -6.79
CA GLU A 86 -2.96 2.14 -7.90
C GLU A 86 -2.48 0.71 -8.22
N ALA A 87 -1.17 0.52 -8.31
CA ALA A 87 -0.58 -0.79 -8.56
C ALA A 87 -0.74 -1.75 -7.38
N ASP A 88 -0.90 -1.21 -6.16
CA ASP A 88 -1.16 -1.97 -4.93
C ASP A 88 -0.21 -3.17 -4.70
N PRO A 89 1.13 -3.02 -4.89
CA PRO A 89 2.04 -4.16 -4.84
C PRO A 89 2.06 -4.80 -3.45
N MET A 90 2.15 -6.13 -3.40
CA MET A 90 2.15 -6.90 -2.15
C MET A 90 3.49 -7.60 -1.95
N PHE A 91 4.28 -7.11 -1.00
CA PHE A 91 5.53 -7.69 -0.52
C PHE A 91 5.80 -7.27 0.92
N PHE A 92 6.86 -7.81 1.55
CA PHE A 92 7.20 -7.51 2.94
C PHE A 92 7.34 -5.99 3.18
N GLY A 93 6.64 -5.47 4.19
CA GLY A 93 6.66 -4.03 4.53
C GLY A 93 5.80 -3.11 3.65
N SER A 94 5.33 -3.56 2.48
CA SER A 94 4.54 -2.71 1.56
C SER A 94 3.24 -2.16 2.16
N GLY A 95 2.58 -2.90 3.05
CA GLY A 95 1.38 -2.42 3.76
C GLY A 95 1.67 -1.22 4.69
N TYR A 96 2.81 -1.24 5.39
CA TYR A 96 3.26 -0.12 6.20
C TYR A 96 3.59 1.10 5.34
N ALA A 97 4.27 0.88 4.20
CA ALA A 97 4.54 1.95 3.24
C ALA A 97 3.21 2.60 2.77
N LYS A 98 2.23 1.81 2.30
CA LYS A 98 0.90 2.33 1.90
C LYS A 98 0.22 3.12 3.03
N ALA A 99 0.27 2.61 4.26
CA ALA A 99 -0.31 3.27 5.43
C ALA A 99 0.32 4.66 5.69
N ASP A 100 1.63 4.78 5.54
CA ASP A 100 2.37 6.03 5.70
C ASP A 100 2.10 7.01 4.55
N LEU A 101 2.11 6.52 3.31
CA LEU A 101 1.77 7.33 2.13
C LEU A 101 0.39 7.97 2.28
N ILE A 102 -0.62 7.18 2.65
CA ILE A 102 -1.98 7.70 2.87
C ILE A 102 -2.01 8.72 4.03
N ARG A 103 -1.17 8.56 5.05
CA ARG A 103 -1.05 9.55 6.13
C ARG A 103 -0.53 10.89 5.62
N PHE A 104 0.42 10.90 4.69
CA PHE A 104 0.93 12.13 4.07
C PHE A 104 -0.08 12.74 3.10
N ILE A 105 -0.63 11.95 2.18
CA ILE A 105 -1.64 12.39 1.20
C ILE A 105 -2.82 13.11 1.87
N ASN A 106 -3.31 12.59 3.01
CA ASN A 106 -4.46 13.18 3.70
C ASN A 106 -4.24 14.63 4.17
N ARG A 107 -2.98 15.06 4.33
CA ARG A 107 -2.62 16.42 4.74
C ARG A 107 -2.46 17.40 3.58
N MET A 108 -2.50 16.91 2.34
CA MET A 108 -2.18 17.71 1.15
C MET A 108 -3.44 18.21 0.45
N ALA A 109 -3.29 19.27 -0.33
CA ALA A 109 -4.27 19.65 -1.34
C ALA A 109 -4.17 18.66 -2.51
N LEU A 110 -5.31 18.21 -3.00
CA LEU A 110 -5.39 17.30 -4.15
C LEU A 110 -6.09 18.04 -5.28
N THR A 111 -5.60 17.86 -6.50
CA THR A 111 -6.39 18.22 -7.69
C THR A 111 -7.56 17.24 -7.84
N GLU A 112 -8.62 17.63 -8.56
CA GLU A 112 -9.76 16.72 -8.76
C GLU A 112 -9.33 15.43 -9.47
N HIS A 113 -8.41 15.53 -10.45
CA HIS A 113 -7.86 14.36 -11.14
C HIS A 113 -7.12 13.39 -10.19
N GLN A 114 -6.35 13.92 -9.24
CA GLN A 114 -5.68 13.09 -8.22
C GLN A 114 -6.70 12.47 -7.26
N ALA A 115 -7.71 13.25 -6.86
CA ALA A 115 -8.77 12.76 -5.99
C ALA A 115 -9.55 11.62 -6.65
N GLU A 116 -9.90 11.76 -7.93
CA GLU A 116 -10.58 10.72 -8.74
C GLU A 116 -9.79 9.40 -8.76
N ARG A 117 -8.49 9.46 -9.05
CA ARG A 117 -7.61 8.27 -9.01
C ARG A 117 -7.58 7.62 -7.63
N LEU A 118 -7.48 8.43 -6.58
CA LEU A 118 -7.49 7.95 -5.20
C LEU A 118 -8.85 7.38 -4.77
N ARG A 119 -9.97 7.83 -5.35
CA ARG A 119 -11.30 7.22 -5.15
C ARG A 119 -11.33 5.80 -5.70
N ALA A 120 -10.83 5.61 -6.93
CA ALA A 120 -10.74 4.28 -7.54
C ALA A 120 -9.87 3.33 -6.70
N VAL A 121 -8.74 3.82 -6.19
CA VAL A 121 -7.87 3.09 -5.26
C VAL A 121 -8.63 2.68 -3.98
N ALA A 122 -9.38 3.61 -3.36
CA ALA A 122 -10.13 3.34 -2.15
C ALA A 122 -11.26 2.32 -2.36
N LEU A 123 -11.92 2.33 -3.53
CA LEU A 123 -12.93 1.33 -3.87
C LEU A 123 -12.29 -0.04 -4.13
N ALA A 124 -11.19 -0.09 -4.89
CA ALA A 124 -10.52 -1.34 -5.24
C ALA A 124 -10.06 -2.15 -4.02
N ILE A 125 -9.62 -1.49 -2.94
CA ILE A 125 -9.19 -2.22 -1.73
C ILE A 125 -10.35 -2.93 -1.02
N VAL A 126 -11.58 -2.41 -1.13
CA VAL A 126 -12.80 -3.03 -0.57
C VAL A 126 -13.06 -4.38 -1.23
N ASP A 127 -12.79 -4.49 -2.53
CA ASP A 127 -12.97 -5.74 -3.26
C ASP A 127 -11.85 -6.75 -2.95
N ARG A 128 -10.66 -6.26 -2.60
CA ARG A 128 -9.45 -7.09 -2.42
C ARG A 128 -9.26 -7.63 -1.01
N ARG A 129 -9.07 -6.77 0.00
CA ARG A 129 -8.63 -7.20 1.34
C ARG A 129 -8.92 -6.21 2.46
N ALA A 130 -8.99 -6.72 3.69
CA ALA A 130 -8.93 -5.92 4.93
C ALA A 130 -7.65 -6.25 5.71
N SER A 131 -6.53 -5.67 5.30
CA SER A 131 -5.24 -5.78 5.98
C SER A 131 -4.99 -4.57 6.92
N GLN A 132 -3.83 -4.53 7.57
CA GLN A 132 -3.48 -3.53 8.59
C GLN A 132 -3.65 -2.07 8.13
N GLU A 133 -3.42 -1.80 6.85
CA GLU A 133 -3.55 -0.48 6.24
C GLU A 133 -5.00 -0.11 5.87
N PHE A 134 -5.96 -1.04 5.96
CA PHE A 134 -7.35 -0.80 5.54
C PHE A 134 -7.97 0.40 6.25
N ARG A 135 -7.68 0.60 7.54
CA ARG A 135 -8.13 1.78 8.28
C ARG A 135 -7.60 3.09 7.70
N ARG A 136 -6.41 3.09 7.08
CA ARG A 136 -5.87 4.26 6.38
C ARG A 136 -6.62 4.47 5.08
N TYR A 137 -6.94 3.42 4.33
CA TYR A 137 -7.82 3.55 3.15
C TYR A 137 -9.21 4.10 3.49
N CYS A 138 -9.81 3.74 4.64
CA CYS A 138 -11.05 4.39 5.06
C CYS A 138 -10.90 5.91 5.27
N ARG A 139 -9.75 6.36 5.80
CA ARG A 139 -9.45 7.79 5.94
C ARG A 139 -9.19 8.47 4.60
N LEU A 140 -8.54 7.75 3.67
CA LEU A 140 -8.37 8.22 2.29
C LEU A 140 -9.74 8.43 1.63
N ALA A 141 -10.64 7.44 1.71
CA ALA A 141 -11.99 7.54 1.17
C ALA A 141 -12.75 8.75 1.75
N ALA A 142 -12.59 9.03 3.05
CA ALA A 142 -13.18 10.20 3.68
C ALA A 142 -12.55 11.53 3.20
N LYS A 143 -11.25 11.56 2.87
CA LYS A 143 -10.56 12.73 2.27
C LYS A 143 -11.05 13.00 0.86
N VAL A 144 -11.26 11.96 0.04
CA VAL A 144 -11.72 12.08 -1.36
C VAL A 144 -13.23 11.83 -1.50
N ASN A 145 -13.99 12.11 -0.45
CA ASN A 145 -15.42 11.83 -0.36
C ASN A 145 -16.19 12.43 -1.53
N HIS A 146 -17.01 11.61 -2.19
CA HIS A 146 -17.80 11.99 -3.36
C HIS A 146 -19.08 11.14 -3.42
N PRO A 147 -20.22 11.68 -3.93
CA PRO A 147 -21.47 10.94 -4.03
C PRO A 147 -21.33 9.58 -4.71
N GLY A 148 -20.58 9.52 -5.83
CA GLY A 148 -20.32 8.26 -6.54
C GLY A 148 -19.59 7.21 -5.69
N VAL A 149 -18.65 7.60 -4.83
CA VAL A 149 -17.96 6.66 -3.92
C VAL A 149 -18.95 6.09 -2.89
N ARG A 150 -19.83 6.93 -2.35
CA ARG A 150 -20.83 6.48 -1.37
C ARG A 150 -21.78 5.48 -2.01
N GLU A 151 -22.19 5.72 -3.25
CA GLU A 151 -23.09 4.83 -3.98
C GLU A 151 -22.44 3.49 -4.27
N GLU A 152 -21.21 3.50 -4.81
CA GLU A 152 -20.42 2.28 -5.05
C GLU A 152 -20.19 1.46 -3.78
N LEU A 153 -20.03 2.11 -2.63
CA LEU A 153 -19.92 1.44 -1.33
C LEU A 153 -21.25 0.87 -0.85
N ARG A 154 -22.39 1.53 -1.09
CA ARG A 154 -23.72 0.98 -0.76
C ARG A 154 -24.05 -0.25 -1.58
N VAL A 155 -23.77 -0.20 -2.88
CA VAL A 155 -23.93 -1.35 -3.78
C VAL A 155 -23.12 -2.54 -3.27
N ARG A 156 -21.83 -2.34 -2.93
CA ARG A 156 -20.99 -3.41 -2.35
C ARG A 156 -21.48 -3.89 -0.98
N ALA A 157 -21.98 -2.98 -0.15
CA ALA A 157 -22.51 -3.31 1.18
C ALA A 157 -23.78 -4.17 1.13
N ALA A 158 -24.58 -4.04 0.06
CA ALA A 158 -25.77 -4.84 -0.21
C ALA A 158 -25.49 -6.09 -1.08
N GLY A 159 -24.28 -6.22 -1.62
CA GLY A 159 -23.89 -7.32 -2.50
C GLY A 159 -23.76 -8.68 -1.80
N GLY A 160 -23.59 -9.73 -2.62
CA GLY A 160 -23.63 -11.12 -2.17
C GLY A 160 -22.38 -11.65 -1.45
N ASP A 161 -21.19 -11.06 -1.64
CA ASP A 161 -19.98 -11.47 -0.92
C ASP A 161 -19.96 -10.85 0.49
N PRO A 162 -20.09 -11.65 1.58
CA PRO A 162 -20.15 -11.12 2.94
C PRO A 162 -18.87 -10.39 3.38
N ALA A 163 -17.71 -10.78 2.85
CA ALA A 163 -16.43 -10.18 3.19
C ALA A 163 -16.27 -8.79 2.54
N VAL A 164 -16.63 -8.67 1.26
CA VAL A 164 -16.70 -7.38 0.55
C VAL A 164 -17.73 -6.48 1.21
N ALA A 165 -18.94 -6.99 1.46
CA ALA A 165 -20.02 -6.23 2.07
C ALA A 165 -19.65 -5.67 3.45
N ARG A 166 -18.98 -6.46 4.29
CA ARG A 166 -18.48 -6.00 5.59
C ARG A 166 -17.46 -4.87 5.44
N ARG A 167 -16.51 -4.99 4.52
CA ARG A 167 -15.49 -3.95 4.27
C ARG A 167 -16.11 -2.67 3.73
N ALA A 168 -17.07 -2.79 2.81
CA ALA A 168 -17.81 -1.68 2.27
C ALA A 168 -18.57 -0.92 3.36
N ARG A 169 -19.27 -1.64 4.25
CA ARG A 169 -19.94 -1.03 5.43
C ARG A 169 -18.97 -0.27 6.34
N TRP A 170 -17.80 -0.83 6.62
CA TRP A 170 -16.79 -0.15 7.44
C TRP A 170 -16.26 1.13 6.80
N MET A 171 -16.01 1.11 5.50
CA MET A 171 -15.54 2.28 4.76
C MET A 171 -16.65 3.33 4.65
N LEU A 172 -17.88 2.93 4.31
CA LEU A 172 -19.04 3.81 4.21
C LEU A 172 -19.29 4.56 5.53
N ALA A 173 -19.25 3.85 6.66
CA ALA A 173 -19.40 4.47 7.99
C ALA A 173 -18.33 5.55 8.26
N HIS A 174 -17.09 5.37 7.79
CA HIS A 174 -16.05 6.40 7.91
C HIS A 174 -16.29 7.61 7.00
N VAL A 175 -16.84 7.38 5.80
CA VAL A 175 -17.11 8.42 4.80
C VAL A 175 -18.34 9.27 5.18
N GLU A 176 -19.36 8.64 5.76
CA GLU A 176 -20.60 9.31 6.22
C GLU A 176 -20.45 9.96 7.60
N SER A 177 -19.61 9.39 8.47
CA SER A 177 -19.31 9.93 9.80
C SER A 177 -17.80 10.15 9.99
N PRO A 178 -17.18 11.08 9.25
CA PRO A 178 -15.76 11.36 9.43
C PRO A 178 -15.51 11.84 10.87
N PRO A 179 -14.39 11.44 11.51
CA PRO A 179 -14.12 11.76 12.91
C PRO A 179 -14.18 13.26 13.28
N CYS A 180 -14.06 14.17 12.30
CA CYS A 180 -14.24 15.62 12.50
C CYS A 180 -15.71 16.03 12.75
N ALA A 181 -16.70 15.33 12.18
CA ALA A 181 -18.11 15.67 12.36
C ALA A 181 -18.62 15.37 13.78
N ARG A 182 -17.92 14.54 14.57
CA ARG A 182 -18.29 14.23 15.97
C ARG A 182 -17.78 15.23 17.01
N ARG A 183 -16.95 16.22 16.62
CA ARG A 183 -16.38 17.23 17.54
C ARG A 183 -17.08 18.58 17.53
N ALA A 184 -18.00 18.84 16.60
CA ALA A 184 -18.73 20.11 16.49
C ALA A 184 -20.07 20.13 17.26
N GLY A 185 -20.28 19.20 18.20
CA GLY A 185 -21.55 19.03 18.92
C GLY A 185 -21.38 18.76 20.41
N ARG A 186 -20.40 19.40 21.05
CA ARG A 186 -20.26 19.40 22.51
C ARG A 186 -19.90 20.79 23.00
#